data_AF-A0A421BLE0-F1
#
_entry.id   AF-A0A421BLE0-F1
#
_cell.length_a   1.000
_cell.length_b   1.000
_cell.length_c   1.000
_cell.angle_alpha   90.00
_cell.angle_beta   90.00
_cell.angle_gamma   90.00
#
_symmetry.space_group_name_H-M   'P 1'
#
loop_
_entity.id
_entity.type
_entity.pdbx_description
1 polymer ?
#
loop_
_entity_poly.entity_id
_entity_poly.type
_entity_poly.pdbx_seq_one_letter_code
_entity_poly.pdbx_strand_id
1 'polypeptide(L)'
;MIFHQGHALRKSVREGWPGVRLPPLLLDGPPGIAKSTWARHLATALRMPSISVEATVENASFGLLGCQRGWATAGPGRLLQLILQERVGNPIVVIDELEKAGRVTGTNGGSYDLCGGLLPLLEPATANRWTCPYFQVPFDLGQVSWVMTVNATRPIPEPLLSRCPPIRLPHLTTRDLTGFARRQGARRALSDDSIEVIVEAIQASAGPISLRTVMRMIARAETLEARPQWH
;
A
#
# COMPACT_ATOMS: atom_id res chain seq x y z
N MET A 1 -19.25 -4.80 22.62
CA MET A 1 -19.63 -3.57 21.88
C MET A 1 -19.18 -3.67 20.41
N ILE A 2 -19.56 -4.75 19.71
CA ILE A 2 -19.05 -5.15 18.38
C ILE A 2 -20.24 -5.44 17.45
N PHE A 3 -21.15 -4.47 17.29
CA PHE A 3 -22.37 -4.70 16.48
C PHE A 3 -22.82 -3.52 15.60
N HIS A 4 -21.95 -2.56 15.24
CA HIS A 4 -22.39 -1.43 14.40
C HIS A 4 -21.64 -1.22 13.07
N GLN A 5 -20.68 -2.07 12.68
CA GLN A 5 -19.93 -1.88 11.42
C GLN A 5 -20.61 -2.52 10.18
N GLY A 6 -21.67 -3.30 10.35
CA GLY A 6 -22.36 -3.99 9.26
C GLY A 6 -23.38 -3.15 8.47
N HIS A 7 -23.72 -1.95 8.96
CA HIS A 7 -24.83 -1.17 8.39
C HIS A 7 -24.43 -0.25 7.23
N ALA A 8 -23.17 0.18 7.14
CA ALA A 8 -22.71 1.03 6.02
C ALA A 8 -22.49 0.23 4.72
N LEU A 9 -21.86 -0.96 4.81
CA LEU A 9 -21.61 -1.85 3.67
C LEU A 9 -22.89 -2.47 3.09
N ARG A 10 -23.90 -2.75 3.92
CA ARG A 10 -25.21 -3.25 3.46
C ARG A 10 -26.10 -2.17 2.86
N LYS A 11 -25.92 -0.90 3.23
CA LYS A 11 -26.67 0.22 2.65
C LYS A 11 -26.19 0.56 1.23
N SER A 12 -24.89 0.47 0.98
CA SER A 12 -24.26 0.61 -0.36
C SER A 12 -24.77 -0.44 -1.38
N VAL A 13 -24.97 -1.70 -0.94
CA VAL A 13 -25.48 -2.78 -1.82
C VAL A 13 -26.99 -2.68 -2.09
N ARG A 14 -27.77 -2.04 -1.21
CA ARG A 14 -29.24 -1.89 -1.37
C ARG A 14 -29.65 -0.63 -2.15
N GLU A 15 -28.84 0.42 -2.16
CA GLU A 15 -29.18 1.73 -2.73
C GLU A 15 -28.48 2.04 -4.07
N GLY A 16 -27.71 1.09 -4.64
CA GLY A 16 -27.13 1.22 -5.98
C GLY A 16 -25.93 2.15 -6.11
N TRP A 17 -25.23 2.41 -5.01
CA TRP A 17 -24.02 3.24 -5.00
C TRP A 17 -22.76 2.39 -5.22
N PRO A 18 -21.75 2.91 -5.96
CA PRO A 18 -20.59 2.17 -6.44
C PRO A 18 -19.76 1.63 -5.26
N GLY A 19 -19.01 0.57 -5.50
CA GLY A 19 -18.23 -0.14 -4.47
C GLY A 19 -17.31 0.77 -3.64
N VAL A 20 -16.73 0.20 -2.57
CA VAL A 20 -15.84 0.94 -1.66
C VAL A 20 -14.74 1.68 -2.45
N ARG A 21 -14.66 3.00 -2.26
CA ARG A 21 -13.61 3.88 -2.79
C ARG A 21 -12.92 4.57 -1.63
N LEU A 22 -11.61 4.50 -1.59
CA LEU A 22 -10.79 5.27 -0.66
C LEU A 22 -10.37 6.59 -1.30
N PRO A 23 -10.39 7.72 -0.58
CA PRO A 23 -9.65 8.90 -1.03
C PRO A 23 -8.15 8.53 -1.15
N PRO A 24 -7.38 9.19 -2.03
CA PRO A 24 -5.95 8.95 -2.10
C PRO A 24 -5.29 9.09 -0.72
N LEU A 25 -4.52 8.08 -0.32
CA LEU A 25 -3.81 8.04 0.96
C LEU A 25 -2.30 8.14 0.71
N LEU A 26 -1.63 9.04 1.41
CA LEU A 26 -0.18 9.15 1.43
C LEU A 26 0.30 8.97 2.87
N LEU A 27 0.94 7.84 3.16
CA LEU A 27 1.46 7.52 4.49
C LEU A 27 2.91 7.98 4.61
N ASP A 28 3.14 9.02 5.41
CA ASP A 28 4.48 9.55 5.70
C ASP A 28 4.93 9.12 7.09
N GLY A 29 6.11 8.53 7.21
CA GLY A 29 6.65 8.19 8.53
C GLY A 29 7.98 7.47 8.47
N PRO A 30 8.62 7.18 9.61
CA PRO A 30 9.93 6.55 9.65
C PRO A 30 9.95 5.15 9.01
N PRO A 31 11.13 4.67 8.57
CA PRO A 31 11.29 3.31 8.07
C PRO A 31 11.02 2.29 9.18
N GLY A 32 10.50 1.11 8.82
CA GLY A 32 10.32 0.01 9.77
C GLY A 32 9.03 0.04 10.61
N ILE A 33 8.12 1.00 10.39
CA ILE A 33 6.79 1.06 11.04
C ILE A 33 5.69 0.30 10.29
N ALA A 34 6.07 -0.52 9.31
CA ALA A 34 5.16 -1.38 8.54
C ALA A 34 4.11 -0.66 7.65
N LYS A 35 4.39 0.56 7.17
CA LYS A 35 3.52 1.29 6.22
C LYS A 35 3.15 0.45 4.99
N SER A 36 4.15 -0.15 4.36
CA SER A 36 4.01 -1.00 3.18
C SER A 36 3.14 -2.22 3.43
N THR A 37 3.38 -2.90 4.56
CA THR A 37 2.60 -4.06 4.98
C THR A 37 1.15 -3.66 5.25
N TRP A 38 0.93 -2.52 5.93
CA TRP A 38 -0.40 -2.00 6.19
C TRP A 38 -1.15 -1.69 4.89
N ALA A 39 -0.49 -1.02 3.93
CA ALA A 39 -1.10 -0.67 2.65
C ALA A 39 -1.55 -1.92 1.85
N ARG A 40 -0.71 -2.96 1.79
CA ARG A 40 -1.07 -4.24 1.14
C ARG A 40 -2.16 -5.00 1.90
N HIS A 41 -2.11 -5.00 3.23
CA HIS A 41 -3.13 -5.62 4.06
C HIS A 41 -4.48 -4.92 3.96
N LEU A 42 -4.51 -3.60 3.73
CA LEU A 42 -5.75 -2.85 3.52
C LEU A 42 -6.54 -3.41 2.35
N ALA A 43 -5.89 -3.64 1.21
CA ALA A 43 -6.53 -4.25 0.04
C ALA A 43 -7.08 -5.65 0.32
N THR A 44 -6.28 -6.47 1.01
CA THR A 44 -6.69 -7.83 1.41
C THR A 44 -7.90 -7.79 2.36
N ALA A 45 -7.90 -6.87 3.33
CA ALA A 45 -8.98 -6.70 4.31
C ALA A 45 -10.28 -6.22 3.65
N LEU A 46 -10.17 -5.35 2.64
CA LEU A 46 -11.30 -4.89 1.84
C LEU A 46 -11.76 -5.91 0.79
N ARG A 47 -11.00 -7.00 0.59
CA ARG A 47 -11.25 -8.03 -0.44
C ARG A 47 -11.38 -7.43 -1.83
N MET A 48 -10.56 -6.41 -2.11
CA MET A 48 -10.55 -5.72 -3.39
C MET A 48 -9.33 -6.15 -4.20
N PRO A 49 -9.48 -6.39 -5.51
CA PRO A 49 -8.33 -6.64 -6.37
C PRO A 49 -7.34 -5.48 -6.27
N SER A 50 -6.05 -5.82 -6.21
CA SER A 50 -5.02 -4.82 -6.00
C SER A 50 -3.73 -5.13 -6.72
N ILE A 51 -3.01 -4.08 -7.08
CA ILE A 51 -1.63 -4.15 -7.56
C ILE A 51 -0.72 -3.41 -6.60
N SER A 52 0.49 -3.95 -6.41
CA SER A 52 1.58 -3.29 -5.71
C SER A 52 2.68 -2.90 -6.70
N VAL A 53 3.18 -1.68 -6.53
CA VAL A 53 4.27 -1.07 -7.30
C VAL A 53 5.31 -0.61 -6.30
N GLU A 54 6.57 -0.99 -6.51
CA GLU A 54 7.69 -0.48 -5.72
C GLU A 54 8.39 0.58 -6.56
N ALA A 55 8.37 1.84 -6.12
CA ALA A 55 8.82 2.96 -6.93
C ALA A 55 10.33 2.96 -7.22
N THR A 56 11.11 2.20 -6.44
CA THR A 56 12.54 1.94 -6.69
C THR A 56 12.78 1.09 -7.94
N VAL A 57 11.87 0.15 -8.23
CA VAL A 57 11.97 -0.81 -9.33
C VAL A 57 11.20 -0.30 -10.55
N GLU A 58 10.01 0.27 -10.32
CA GLU A 58 9.10 0.76 -11.34
C GLU A 58 8.89 2.27 -11.15
N ASN A 59 9.93 3.03 -11.52
CA ASN A 59 9.97 4.49 -11.35
C ASN A 59 9.27 5.28 -12.47
N ALA A 60 8.94 4.61 -13.58
CA ALA A 60 8.26 5.19 -14.71
C ALA A 60 6.80 4.77 -14.75
N SER A 61 5.92 5.70 -15.10
CA SER A 61 4.46 5.49 -15.10
C SER A 61 3.97 4.50 -16.17
N PHE A 62 4.75 4.22 -17.21
CA PHE A 62 4.31 3.39 -18.34
C PHE A 62 4.07 1.92 -17.99
N GLY A 63 4.73 1.35 -16.98
CA GLY A 63 4.46 -0.02 -16.54
C GLY A 63 3.07 -0.14 -15.90
N LEU A 64 2.72 0.85 -15.09
CA LEU A 64 1.46 0.93 -14.37
C LEU A 64 0.29 1.36 -15.27
N LEU A 65 0.49 2.42 -16.07
CA LEU A 65 -0.55 3.10 -16.85
C LEU A 65 -0.58 2.68 -18.34
N GLY A 66 0.54 2.17 -18.85
CA GLY A 66 0.68 1.69 -20.22
C GLY A 66 1.60 2.56 -21.07
N CYS A 67 2.07 1.97 -22.17
CA CYS A 67 2.94 2.62 -23.14
C CYS A 67 2.17 2.87 -24.44
N GLN A 68 2.46 4.00 -25.10
CA GLN A 68 1.77 4.40 -26.33
C GLN A 68 1.99 3.39 -27.46
N ARG A 69 0.98 3.19 -28.32
CA ARG A 69 1.14 2.41 -29.56
C ARG A 69 2.26 2.97 -30.43
N GLY A 70 3.03 2.08 -31.07
CA GLY A 70 4.14 2.43 -31.96
C GLY A 70 5.53 2.34 -31.33
N TRP A 71 5.63 2.16 -30.01
CA TRP A 71 6.89 1.83 -29.34
C TRP A 71 7.14 0.32 -29.32
N ALA A 72 8.40 -0.10 -29.32
CA ALA A 72 8.78 -1.53 -29.32
C ALA A 72 8.21 -2.31 -28.12
N THR A 73 7.97 -1.62 -27.00
CA THR A 73 7.42 -2.18 -25.75
C THR A 73 5.98 -1.73 -25.47
N ALA A 74 5.23 -1.33 -26.51
CA ALA A 74 3.87 -0.86 -26.37
C ALA A 74 2.93 -1.92 -25.76
N GLY A 75 2.17 -1.54 -24.75
CA GLY A 75 1.21 -2.43 -24.10
C GLY A 75 0.32 -1.70 -23.10
N PRO A 76 -0.85 -2.28 -22.75
CA PRO A 76 -1.70 -1.74 -21.70
C PRO A 76 -1.00 -1.86 -20.34
N GLY A 77 -1.16 -0.85 -19.49
CA GLY A 77 -0.58 -0.85 -18.16
C GLY A 77 -1.22 -1.87 -17.23
N ARG A 78 -0.47 -2.27 -16.19
CA ARG A 78 -0.90 -3.24 -15.18
C ARG A 78 -2.24 -2.88 -14.53
N LEU A 79 -2.54 -1.58 -14.36
CA LEU A 79 -3.83 -1.14 -13.80
C LEU A 79 -5.00 -1.55 -14.68
N LEU A 80 -4.95 -1.25 -15.98
CA LEU A 80 -6.03 -1.64 -16.90
C LEU A 80 -6.10 -3.15 -17.08
N GLN A 81 -4.96 -3.83 -17.11
CA GLN A 81 -4.95 -5.30 -17.17
C GLN A 81 -5.70 -5.91 -15.98
N LEU A 82 -5.44 -5.43 -14.75
CA LEU A 82 -6.15 -5.84 -13.54
C LEU A 82 -7.66 -5.59 -13.68
N ILE A 83 -8.06 -4.38 -14.07
CA ILE A 83 -9.48 -4.01 -14.25
C ILE A 83 -10.18 -4.93 -15.24
N LEU A 84 -9.55 -5.23 -16.37
CA LEU A 84 -10.12 -6.06 -17.43
C LEU A 84 -10.19 -7.54 -17.03
N GLN A 85 -9.18 -8.05 -16.32
CA GLN A 85 -9.12 -9.44 -15.85
C GLN A 85 -10.14 -9.70 -14.74
N GLU A 86 -10.18 -8.82 -13.74
CA GLU A 86 -11.02 -8.96 -12.55
C GLU A 86 -12.43 -8.39 -12.74
N ARG A 87 -12.66 -7.68 -13.85
CA ARG A 87 -13.93 -7.03 -14.20
C ARG A 87 -14.43 -6.10 -13.08
N VAL A 88 -13.51 -5.36 -12.46
CA VAL A 88 -13.76 -4.45 -11.34
C VAL A 88 -13.35 -3.02 -11.69
N GLY A 89 -14.22 -2.04 -11.42
CA GLY A 89 -13.93 -0.62 -11.70
C GLY A 89 -13.20 0.12 -10.57
N ASN A 90 -13.14 -0.46 -9.38
CA ASN A 90 -12.57 0.16 -8.18
C ASN A 90 -11.39 -0.64 -7.59
N PRO A 91 -10.32 -1.00 -8.33
CA PRO A 91 -9.19 -1.67 -7.73
C PRO A 91 -8.42 -0.76 -6.74
N ILE A 92 -7.58 -1.37 -5.91
CA ILE A 92 -6.61 -0.65 -5.06
C ILE A 92 -5.22 -0.71 -5.69
N VAL A 93 -4.60 0.45 -5.87
CA VAL A 93 -3.20 0.57 -6.30
C VAL A 93 -2.36 0.98 -5.10
N VAL A 94 -1.42 0.12 -4.72
CA VAL A 94 -0.44 0.39 -3.66
C VAL A 94 0.89 0.79 -4.30
N ILE A 95 1.41 1.96 -3.94
CA ILE A 95 2.71 2.45 -4.39
C ILE A 95 3.63 2.62 -3.18
N ASP A 96 4.68 1.82 -3.14
CA ASP A 96 5.61 1.76 -2.02
C ASP A 96 6.84 2.64 -2.30
N GLU A 97 7.27 3.38 -1.28
CA GLU A 97 8.46 4.25 -1.31
C GLU A 97 8.46 5.26 -2.46
N LEU A 98 7.33 5.96 -2.65
CA LEU A 98 7.13 6.92 -3.76
C LEU A 98 8.22 7.99 -3.84
N GLU A 99 8.85 8.33 -2.71
CA GLU A 99 9.97 9.27 -2.63
C GLU A 99 11.21 8.84 -3.42
N LYS A 100 11.30 7.55 -3.76
CA LYS A 100 12.42 6.95 -4.48
C LYS A 100 12.19 6.81 -5.99
N ALA A 101 11.02 7.21 -6.51
CA ALA A 101 10.75 7.20 -7.95
C ALA A 101 11.75 8.07 -8.75
N GLY A 102 12.34 9.11 -8.13
CA GLY A 102 13.24 10.02 -8.83
C GLY A 102 12.59 10.71 -10.04
N ARG A 103 13.39 11.28 -10.93
CA ARG A 103 12.92 11.81 -12.21
C ARG A 103 13.35 10.86 -13.33
N VAL A 104 12.39 10.37 -14.10
CA VAL A 104 12.66 9.60 -15.32
C VAL A 104 12.57 10.55 -16.51
N THR A 105 13.71 11.07 -16.95
CA THR A 105 13.81 11.89 -18.16
C THR A 105 13.92 10.96 -19.36
N GLY A 106 12.95 10.99 -20.26
CA GLY A 106 13.04 10.28 -21.54
C GLY A 106 14.08 10.93 -22.46
N THR A 107 14.55 10.18 -23.45
CA THR A 107 15.53 10.60 -24.47
C THR A 107 15.10 11.84 -25.27
N ASN A 108 13.81 12.16 -25.27
CA ASN A 108 13.21 13.26 -26.04
C ASN A 108 12.77 14.44 -25.15
N GLY A 109 13.22 14.50 -23.89
CA GLY A 109 12.88 15.59 -22.96
C GLY A 109 11.52 15.48 -22.26
N GLY A 110 10.71 14.46 -22.57
CA GLY A 110 9.48 14.14 -21.83
C GLY A 110 9.78 13.47 -20.49
N SER A 111 9.15 13.94 -19.40
CA SER A 111 9.21 13.29 -18.09
C SER A 111 8.11 12.22 -18.03
N TYR A 112 8.50 10.96 -17.84
CA TYR A 112 7.56 9.84 -17.65
C TYR A 112 7.57 9.34 -16.20
N ASP A 113 7.97 10.22 -15.28
CA ASP A 113 8.08 9.91 -13.86
C ASP A 113 6.73 9.47 -13.29
N LEU A 114 6.81 8.55 -12.32
CA LEU A 114 5.63 7.97 -11.68
C LEU A 114 4.72 9.05 -11.09
N CYS A 115 5.27 10.03 -10.36
CA CYS A 115 4.52 11.12 -9.75
C CYS A 115 3.71 11.92 -10.78
N GLY A 116 4.33 12.33 -11.89
CA GLY A 116 3.67 13.06 -12.97
C GLY A 116 2.50 12.29 -13.59
N GLY A 117 2.67 10.98 -13.82
CA GLY A 117 1.61 10.12 -14.36
C GLY A 117 0.40 9.95 -13.43
N LEU A 118 0.61 10.04 -12.10
CA LEU A 118 -0.45 9.87 -11.10
C LEU A 118 -1.31 11.12 -10.93
N LEU A 119 -0.77 12.33 -11.13
CA LEU A 119 -1.47 13.59 -10.87
C LEU A 119 -2.90 13.66 -11.43
N PRO A 120 -3.17 13.36 -12.72
CA PRO A 120 -4.53 13.40 -13.27
C PRO A 120 -5.44 12.29 -12.74
N LEU A 121 -4.90 11.31 -12.00
CA LEU A 121 -5.64 10.15 -11.49
C LEU A 121 -6.01 10.27 -10.01
N LEU A 122 -5.46 11.24 -9.28
CA LEU A 122 -5.75 11.44 -7.85
C LEU A 122 -7.10 12.12 -7.62
N GLU A 123 -7.61 12.85 -8.60
CA GLU A 123 -8.91 13.53 -8.52
C GLU A 123 -9.96 12.80 -9.40
N PRO A 124 -11.15 12.47 -8.87
CA PRO A 124 -12.21 11.83 -9.65
C PRO A 124 -12.61 12.59 -10.93
N ALA A 125 -12.63 13.93 -10.85
CA ALA A 125 -13.07 14.78 -11.94
C ALA A 125 -12.15 14.70 -13.17
N THR A 126 -10.86 14.46 -12.96
CA THR A 126 -9.88 14.27 -14.04
C THR A 126 -9.71 12.80 -14.40
N ALA A 127 -9.87 11.89 -13.44
CA ALA A 127 -9.70 10.45 -13.64
C ALA A 127 -10.85 9.80 -14.44
N ASN A 128 -12.04 10.39 -14.46
CA ASN A 128 -13.23 9.81 -15.12
C ASN A 128 -13.18 9.80 -16.66
N ARG A 129 -12.23 10.52 -17.26
CA ARG A 129 -12.04 10.66 -18.71
C ARG A 129 -10.59 10.42 -19.11
N TRP A 130 -9.86 9.66 -18.30
CA TRP A 130 -8.45 9.39 -18.58
C TRP A 130 -8.31 8.53 -19.84
N THR A 131 -7.51 9.00 -20.80
CA THR A 131 -7.28 8.26 -22.06
C THR A 131 -6.10 7.31 -21.91
N CYS A 132 -6.34 6.02 -22.18
CA CYS A 132 -5.29 5.03 -22.15
C CYS A 132 -4.24 5.27 -23.25
N PRO A 133 -2.92 5.34 -22.94
CA PRO A 133 -1.88 5.50 -23.94
C PRO A 133 -1.86 4.37 -24.98
N TYR A 134 -2.19 3.14 -24.58
CA TYR A 134 -2.20 2.01 -25.51
C TYR A 134 -3.51 1.94 -26.31
N PHE A 135 -4.66 1.91 -25.66
CA PHE A 135 -5.93 1.73 -26.37
C PHE A 135 -6.44 3.00 -27.06
N GLN A 136 -5.98 4.19 -26.66
CA GLN A 136 -6.40 5.49 -27.19
C GLN A 136 -7.93 5.72 -27.07
N VAL A 137 -8.54 5.16 -26.02
CA VAL A 137 -9.95 5.36 -25.68
C VAL A 137 -10.05 5.82 -24.21
N PRO A 138 -11.08 6.62 -23.86
CA PRO A 138 -11.29 7.08 -22.50
C PRO A 138 -11.74 5.93 -21.59
N PHE A 139 -11.19 5.89 -20.38
CA PHE A 139 -11.60 5.02 -19.28
C PHE A 139 -11.98 5.88 -18.07
N ASP A 140 -13.02 5.45 -17.35
CA ASP A 140 -13.33 6.02 -16.05
C ASP A 140 -12.50 5.31 -14.96
N LEU A 141 -11.45 5.99 -14.50
CA LEU A 141 -10.61 5.55 -13.39
C LEU A 141 -10.95 6.27 -12.08
N GLY A 142 -12.07 7.00 -12.02
CA GLY A 142 -12.47 7.80 -10.87
C GLY A 142 -12.70 6.98 -9.60
N GLN A 143 -12.98 5.68 -9.73
CA GLN A 143 -13.20 4.76 -8.61
C GLN A 143 -11.94 4.01 -8.16
N VAL A 144 -10.80 4.18 -8.85
CA VAL A 144 -9.52 3.58 -8.43
C VAL A 144 -9.07 4.21 -7.11
N SER A 145 -8.66 3.37 -6.16
CA SER A 145 -8.16 3.80 -4.86
C SER A 145 -6.63 3.78 -4.84
N TRP A 146 -6.01 4.87 -4.41
CA TRP A 146 -4.55 5.04 -4.38
C TRP A 146 -4.03 5.03 -2.95
N VAL A 147 -3.09 4.14 -2.64
CA VAL A 147 -2.44 4.06 -1.32
C VAL A 147 -0.93 4.13 -1.52
N MET A 148 -0.32 5.21 -1.08
CA MET A 148 1.09 5.53 -1.28
C MET A 148 1.82 5.54 0.06
N THR A 149 3.09 5.13 0.08
CA THR A 149 3.96 5.24 1.26
C THR A 149 5.18 6.08 0.93
N VAL A 150 5.63 6.87 1.92
CA VAL A 150 6.89 7.60 1.87
C VAL A 150 7.61 7.58 3.22
N ASN A 151 8.94 7.63 3.18
CA ASN A 151 9.75 7.88 4.39
C ASN A 151 10.07 9.37 4.60
N ALA A 152 9.94 10.18 3.55
CA ALA A 152 10.09 11.63 3.62
C ALA A 152 9.29 12.28 2.48
N THR A 153 8.62 13.38 2.77
CA THR A 153 7.82 14.14 1.78
C THR A 153 8.65 15.13 0.97
N ARG A 154 9.85 15.49 1.42
CA ARG A 154 10.73 16.48 0.76
C ARG A 154 10.94 16.25 -0.75
N PRO A 155 11.17 15.03 -1.26
CA PRO A 155 11.36 14.80 -2.69
C PRO A 155 10.03 14.65 -3.47
N ILE A 156 8.88 14.67 -2.79
CA ILE A 156 7.57 14.54 -3.43
C ILE A 156 7.15 15.90 -4.04
N PRO A 157 6.68 15.94 -5.29
CA PRO A 157 6.22 17.19 -5.90
C PRO A 157 5.03 17.81 -5.15
N GLU A 158 5.08 19.14 -4.95
CA GLU A 158 4.00 19.91 -4.32
C GLU A 158 2.61 19.67 -4.94
N PRO A 159 2.46 19.56 -6.28
CA PRO A 159 1.15 19.26 -6.88
C PRO A 159 0.56 17.92 -6.45
N LEU A 160 1.38 16.95 -6.03
CA LEU A 160 0.93 15.66 -5.50
C LEU A 160 0.55 15.81 -4.03
N LEU A 161 1.37 16.49 -3.22
CA LEU A 161 1.08 16.77 -1.80
C LEU A 161 -0.21 17.59 -1.62
N SER A 162 -0.48 18.52 -2.53
CA SER A 162 -1.72 19.31 -2.53
C SER A 162 -2.96 18.44 -2.78
N ARG A 163 -2.87 17.44 -3.66
CA ARG A 163 -3.97 16.51 -3.99
C ARG A 163 -4.11 15.36 -3.01
N CYS A 164 -3.02 14.98 -2.37
CA CYS A 164 -2.96 13.89 -1.41
C CYS A 164 -2.10 14.31 -0.21
N PRO A 165 -2.69 15.06 0.75
CA PRO A 165 -1.97 15.50 1.93
C PRO A 165 -1.42 14.31 2.74
N PRO A 166 -0.17 14.39 3.22
CA PRO A 166 0.47 13.28 3.92
C PRO A 166 -0.15 13.06 5.31
N ILE A 167 -0.50 11.80 5.59
CA ILE A 167 -0.85 11.32 6.92
C ILE A 167 0.44 10.94 7.62
N ARG A 168 0.84 11.75 8.62
CA ARG A 168 2.07 11.53 9.38
C ARG A 168 1.89 10.46 10.44
N LEU A 169 2.73 9.44 10.36
CA LEU A 169 2.80 8.32 11.28
C LEU A 169 4.03 8.50 12.19
N PRO A 170 3.86 8.48 13.52
CA PRO A 170 4.96 8.65 14.45
C PRO A 170 5.89 7.42 14.48
N HIS A 171 7.03 7.58 15.16
CA HIS A 171 7.83 6.43 15.58
C HIS A 171 7.02 5.52 16.50
N LEU A 172 7.30 4.22 16.43
CA LEU A 172 6.69 3.25 17.32
C LEU A 172 7.33 3.33 18.69
N THR A 173 6.50 3.38 19.72
CA THR A 173 6.95 3.31 21.10
C THR A 173 7.20 1.85 21.51
N THR A 174 7.97 1.65 22.57
CA THR A 174 8.13 0.32 23.19
C THR A 174 6.77 -0.28 23.53
N ARG A 175 5.81 0.54 23.99
CA ARG A 175 4.43 0.12 24.28
C ARG A 175 3.70 -0.39 23.03
N ASP A 176 3.88 0.27 21.88
CA ASP A 176 3.25 -0.18 20.62
C ASP A 176 3.82 -1.53 20.18
N LEU A 177 5.14 -1.71 20.31
CA LEU A 177 5.84 -2.92 19.92
C LEU A 177 5.48 -4.10 20.83
N THR A 178 5.47 -3.92 22.15
CA THR A 178 5.08 -4.99 23.09
C THR A 178 3.60 -5.32 22.95
N GLY A 179 2.74 -4.32 22.79
CA GLY A 179 1.32 -4.52 22.50
C GLY A 179 1.10 -5.28 21.18
N PHE A 180 1.87 -4.97 20.15
CA PHE A 180 1.85 -5.71 18.89
C PHE A 180 2.33 -7.15 19.08
N ALA A 181 3.44 -7.37 19.79
CA ALA A 181 3.99 -8.69 20.07
C ALA A 181 2.97 -9.60 20.76
N ARG A 182 2.31 -9.10 21.82
CA ARG A 182 1.25 -9.83 22.53
C ARG A 182 0.09 -10.20 21.63
N ARG A 183 -0.46 -9.23 20.88
CA ARG A 183 -1.60 -9.48 19.97
C ARG A 183 -1.26 -10.47 18.86
N GLN A 184 -0.08 -10.35 18.26
CA GLN A 184 0.32 -11.22 17.16
C GLN A 184 0.75 -12.60 17.64
N GLY A 185 1.45 -12.70 18.77
CA GLY A 185 1.80 -13.98 19.38
C GLY A 185 0.56 -14.78 19.73
N ALA A 186 -0.42 -14.16 20.41
CA ALA A 186 -1.71 -14.79 20.72
C ALA A 186 -2.47 -15.23 19.45
N ARG A 187 -2.47 -14.38 18.40
CA ARG A 187 -3.10 -14.72 17.12
C ARG A 187 -2.44 -15.93 16.43
N ARG A 188 -1.16 -16.20 16.70
CA ARG A 188 -0.42 -17.35 16.20
C ARG A 188 -0.37 -18.53 17.18
N ALA A 189 -1.14 -18.46 18.27
CA ALA A 189 -1.18 -19.49 19.31
C ALA A 189 0.20 -19.80 19.94
N LEU A 190 1.07 -18.80 20.04
CA LEU A 190 2.29 -18.93 20.86
C LEU A 190 1.94 -19.07 22.34
N SER A 191 2.79 -19.77 23.09
CA SER A 191 2.67 -19.80 24.56
C SER A 191 2.88 -18.42 25.18
N ASP A 192 2.27 -18.19 26.35
CA ASP A 192 2.44 -16.94 27.11
C ASP A 192 3.91 -16.72 27.47
N ASP A 193 4.65 -17.77 27.81
CA ASP A 193 6.09 -17.72 28.11
C ASP A 193 6.89 -17.21 26.90
N SER A 194 6.65 -17.74 25.70
CA SER A 194 7.30 -17.26 24.48
C SER A 194 6.99 -15.80 24.18
N ILE A 195 5.75 -15.37 24.43
CA ILE A 195 5.34 -13.98 24.25
C ILE A 195 6.07 -13.07 25.25
N GLU A 196 6.17 -13.46 26.51
CA GLU A 196 6.88 -12.68 27.54
C GLU A 196 8.36 -12.54 27.21
N VAL A 197 9.03 -13.62 26.78
CA VAL A 197 10.43 -13.55 26.35
C VAL A 197 10.64 -12.54 25.21
N ILE A 198 9.72 -12.47 24.24
CA ILE A 198 9.78 -11.46 23.18
C ILE A 198 9.56 -10.05 23.74
N VAL A 199 8.62 -9.88 24.68
CA VAL A 199 8.35 -8.59 25.32
C VAL A 199 9.56 -8.10 26.11
N GLU A 200 10.18 -8.96 26.90
CA GLU A 200 11.41 -8.65 27.65
C GLU A 200 12.55 -8.27 26.70
N ALA A 201 12.74 -9.01 25.61
CA ALA A 201 13.74 -8.69 24.60
C ALA A 201 13.51 -7.32 23.93
N ILE A 202 12.25 -6.92 23.75
CA ILE A 202 11.91 -5.59 23.24
C ILE A 202 12.26 -4.51 24.27
N GLN A 203 11.93 -4.73 25.54
CA GLN A 203 12.16 -3.77 26.64
C GLN A 203 13.64 -3.61 26.99
N ALA A 204 14.42 -4.69 26.93
CA ALA A 204 15.86 -4.71 27.22
C ALA A 204 16.72 -4.13 26.08
N SER A 205 16.12 -3.77 24.94
CA SER A 205 16.88 -3.29 23.79
C SER A 205 17.47 -1.91 24.03
N ALA A 206 18.78 -1.78 23.81
CA ALA A 206 19.50 -0.53 23.93
C ALA A 206 19.19 0.49 22.80
N GLY A 207 18.40 0.10 21.79
CA GLY A 207 18.13 0.94 20.61
C GLY A 207 16.74 0.72 20.01
N PRO A 208 16.35 1.54 19.01
CA PRO A 208 15.04 1.47 18.39
C PRO A 208 14.83 0.15 17.64
N ILE A 209 13.76 -0.57 17.98
CA ILE A 209 13.36 -1.81 17.33
C ILE A 209 12.31 -1.54 16.24
N SER A 210 12.50 -2.12 15.07
CA SER A 210 11.50 -2.09 13.99
C SER A 210 10.42 -3.16 14.16
N LEU A 211 9.22 -2.95 13.59
CA LEU A 211 8.18 -4.00 13.55
C LEU A 211 8.66 -5.25 12.83
N ARG A 212 9.52 -5.12 11.82
CA ARG A 212 10.11 -6.25 11.10
C ARG A 212 10.93 -7.13 12.04
N THR A 213 11.68 -6.52 12.96
CA THR A 213 12.44 -7.26 13.98
C THR A 213 11.51 -8.03 14.91
N VAL A 214 10.44 -7.39 15.41
CA VAL A 214 9.44 -8.04 16.28
C VAL A 214 8.74 -9.20 15.54
N MET A 215 8.32 -9.00 14.30
CA MET A 215 7.73 -10.06 13.47
C MET A 215 8.68 -11.26 13.30
N ARG A 216 9.98 -11.02 13.15
CA ARG A 216 11.00 -12.08 13.06
C ARG A 216 11.18 -12.81 14.38
N MET A 217 11.10 -12.12 15.51
CA MET A 217 11.11 -12.75 16.85
C MET A 217 9.93 -13.69 17.02
N ILE A 218 8.72 -13.25 16.66
CA ILE A 218 7.49 -14.06 16.70
C ILE A 218 7.63 -15.30 15.80
N ALA A 219 8.04 -15.13 14.54
CA ALA A 219 8.20 -16.26 13.62
C ALA A 219 9.26 -17.28 14.10
N ARG A 220 10.31 -16.79 14.77
CA ARG A 220 11.33 -17.66 15.37
C ARG A 220 10.76 -18.43 16.57
N ALA A 221 10.00 -17.79 17.45
CA ALA A 221 9.35 -18.46 18.57
C ALA A 221 8.39 -19.57 18.09
N GLU A 222 7.58 -19.28 17.07
CA GLU A 222 6.69 -20.24 16.42
C GLU A 222 7.44 -21.47 15.91
N THR A 223 8.59 -21.24 15.26
CA THR A 223 9.43 -22.33 14.77
C THR A 223 10.05 -23.16 15.90
N LEU A 224 10.35 -22.55 17.05
CA LEU A 224 10.94 -23.25 18.20
C LEU A 224 9.91 -24.10 18.94
N GLU A 225 8.68 -23.60 19.12
CA GLU A 225 7.59 -24.35 19.75
C GLU A 225 7.11 -25.52 18.89
N ALA A 226 7.15 -25.37 17.56
CA ALA A 226 6.78 -26.42 16.62
C ALA A 226 7.84 -27.54 16.48
N ARG A 227 9.02 -27.42 17.12
CA ARG A 227 10.04 -28.48 17.05
C ARG A 227 9.63 -29.66 17.93
N PRO A 228 9.67 -30.90 17.41
CA PRO A 228 9.47 -32.07 18.26
C PRO A 228 10.53 -32.09 19.35
N GLN A 229 10.10 -32.23 20.61
CA GLN A 229 11.01 -32.46 21.72
C GLN A 229 11.58 -33.87 21.56
N TRP A 230 12.89 -33.97 21.36
CA TRP A 230 13.58 -35.25 21.42
C TRP A 230 13.60 -35.68 22.88
N HIS A 231 12.71 -36.60 23.24
CA HIS A 231 12.71 -37.30 24.53
C HIS A 231 13.72 -38.45 24.50
#